data_AF-A0A954U898-F1
#
_entry.id   AF-A0A954U898-F1
#
_cell.length_a   1.000
_cell.length_b   1.000
_cell.length_c   1.000
_cell.angle_alpha   90.00
_cell.angle_beta   90.00
_cell.angle_gamma   90.00
#
_symmetry.space_group_name_H-M   'P 1'
#
loop_
_entity.id
_entity.type
_entity.pdbx_description
1 polymer ?
#
loop_
_entity_poly.entity_id
_entity_poly.type
_entity_poly.pdbx_seq_one_letter_code
_entity_poly.pdbx_strand_id
1 'polypeptide(L)'
;VPEQLSALERAVEGRNAKELKATAHTMKGVAANLAAMPLSQRAAKLESSASLQDFDVILVELKDLRDEVERCLNHVPVLLSTLNA
;
A
#
# COMPACT_ATOMS: atom_id res chain seq x y z
N VAL A 1 1.35 2.31 8.58
CA VAL A 1 1.04 1.39 7.46
C VAL A 1 -0.43 0.93 7.50
N PRO A 2 -1.00 0.47 8.62
CA PRO A 2 -2.40 0.05 8.67
C PRO A 2 -3.39 1.20 8.40
N GLU A 3 -3.15 2.39 8.98
CA GLU A 3 -4.03 3.54 8.78
C GLU A 3 -4.05 4.02 7.32
N GLN A 4 -2.91 3.99 6.64
CA GLN A 4 -2.80 4.34 5.21
C GLN A 4 -3.57 3.35 4.34
N LEU A 5 -3.55 2.06 4.68
CA LEU A 5 -4.31 1.04 3.97
C LEU A 5 -5.83 1.27 4.14
N SER A 6 -6.30 1.53 5.35
CA SER A 6 -7.71 1.86 5.59
C SER A 6 -8.13 3.18 4.91
N ALA A 7 -7.23 4.15 4.80
CA ALA A 7 -7.49 5.37 4.05
C ALA A 7 -7.64 5.11 2.54
N LEU A 8 -6.82 4.21 1.97
CA LEU A 8 -6.97 3.78 0.58
C LEU A 8 -8.32 3.08 0.34
N GLU A 9 -8.71 2.17 1.23
CA GLU A 9 -9.99 1.45 1.14
C GLU A 9 -11.18 2.43 1.11
N ARG A 10 -11.21 3.39 2.05
CA ARG A 10 -12.24 4.45 2.07
C ARG A 10 -12.23 5.32 0.81
N ALA A 11 -11.05 5.65 0.30
CA ALA A 11 -10.92 6.46 -0.91
C ALA A 11 -11.44 5.71 -2.16
N VAL A 12 -11.26 4.38 -2.22
CA VAL A 12 -11.86 3.54 -3.27
C VAL A 12 -13.38 3.49 -3.14
N GLU A 13 -13.90 3.23 -1.95
CA GLU A 13 -15.35 3.19 -1.68
C GLU A 13 -16.04 4.52 -2.05
N GLY A 14 -15.43 5.64 -1.68
CA GLY A 14 -15.90 6.98 -2.02
C GLY A 14 -15.62 7.42 -3.46
N ARG A 15 -15.00 6.56 -4.29
CA ARG A 15 -14.51 6.87 -5.64
C ARG A 15 -13.68 8.16 -5.72
N ASN A 16 -12.93 8.45 -4.65
CA ASN A 16 -12.13 9.66 -4.52
C ASN A 16 -10.71 9.44 -5.07
N ALA A 17 -10.56 9.49 -6.39
CA ALA A 17 -9.28 9.25 -7.07
C ALA A 17 -8.15 10.20 -6.60
N LYS A 18 -8.48 11.43 -6.19
CA LYS A 18 -7.50 12.40 -5.69
C LYS A 18 -6.92 11.96 -4.35
N GLU A 19 -7.77 11.56 -3.41
CA GLU A 19 -7.35 11.05 -2.11
C GLU A 19 -6.63 9.71 -2.24
N LEU A 20 -7.11 8.84 -3.13
CA LEU A 20 -6.48 7.57 -3.45
C LEU A 20 -5.03 7.78 -3.93
N LYS A 21 -4.84 8.69 -4.89
CA LYS A 21 -3.51 9.04 -5.42
C LYS A 21 -2.59 9.59 -4.32
N ALA A 22 -3.07 10.54 -3.53
CA ALA A 22 -2.26 11.16 -2.47
C ALA A 22 -1.83 10.12 -1.42
N THR A 23 -2.76 9.27 -1.00
CA THR A 23 -2.49 8.23 0.00
C THR A 23 -1.54 7.16 -0.54
N ALA A 24 -1.72 6.74 -1.80
CA ALA A 24 -0.83 5.79 -2.47
C ALA A 24 0.60 6.35 -2.61
N HIS A 25 0.72 7.64 -2.94
CA HIS A 25 2.01 8.33 -2.99
C HIS A 25 2.73 8.33 -1.64
N THR A 26 2.02 8.67 -0.56
CA THR A 26 2.56 8.61 0.81
C THR A 26 3.01 7.19 1.16
N MET A 27 2.19 6.19 0.86
CA MET A 27 2.50 4.79 1.15
C MET A 27 3.72 4.29 0.39
N LYS A 28 3.87 4.68 -0.88
CA LYS A 28 5.08 4.43 -1.68
C LYS A 28 6.33 5.00 -1.01
N GLY A 29 6.27 6.25 -0.54
CA GLY A 29 7.38 6.89 0.18
C GLY A 29 7.77 6.15 1.45
N VAL A 30 6.77 5.78 2.27
CA VAL A 30 7.00 4.99 3.50
C VAL A 30 7.63 3.64 3.19
N ALA A 31 7.08 2.90 2.21
CA ALA A 31 7.58 1.60 1.83
C ALA A 31 9.02 1.67 1.26
N ALA A 32 9.33 2.69 0.48
CA ALA A 32 10.67 2.92 -0.02
C ALA A 32 11.68 3.19 1.10
N ASN A 33 11.30 4.02 2.08
CA ASN A 33 12.15 4.33 3.23
C ASN A 33 12.42 3.10 4.12
N LEU A 34 11.50 2.15 4.18
CA LEU A 34 11.65 0.89 4.90
C LEU A 34 12.34 -0.21 4.07
N ALA A 35 12.87 0.12 2.89
CA ALA A 35 13.42 -0.83 1.91
C ALA A 35 12.44 -1.96 1.51
N ALA A 36 11.15 -1.78 1.72
CA ALA A 36 10.08 -2.70 1.31
C ALA A 36 9.75 -2.48 -0.17
N MET A 37 10.69 -2.87 -1.05
CA MET A 37 10.61 -2.62 -2.49
C MET A 37 9.34 -3.15 -3.16
N PRO A 38 8.88 -4.39 -2.90
CA PRO A 38 7.64 -4.88 -3.49
C PRO A 38 6.43 -4.03 -3.08
N LEU A 39 6.35 -3.63 -1.80
CA LEU A 39 5.29 -2.77 -1.29
C LEU A 39 5.29 -1.39 -1.94
N SER A 40 6.48 -0.80 -2.11
CA SER A 40 6.66 0.49 -2.78
C SER A 40 6.20 0.45 -4.24
N GLN A 41 6.58 -0.61 -4.97
CA GLN A 41 6.17 -0.80 -6.36
C GLN A 41 4.65 -0.95 -6.51
N ARG A 42 3.99 -1.68 -5.60
CA ARG A 42 2.52 -1.80 -5.62
C ARG A 42 1.83 -0.49 -5.31
N ALA A 43 2.33 0.28 -4.34
CA ALA A 43 1.81 1.61 -4.05
C ALA A 43 1.97 2.56 -5.26
N ALA A 44 3.08 2.46 -6.00
CA ALA A 44 3.30 3.22 -7.22
C ALA A 44 2.30 2.84 -8.33
N LYS A 45 2.02 1.54 -8.53
CA LYS A 45 0.99 1.09 -9.48
C LYS A 45 -0.39 1.63 -9.12
N LEU A 46 -0.77 1.55 -7.85
CA LEU A 46 -2.04 2.08 -7.37
C LEU A 46 -2.14 3.60 -7.58
N GLU A 47 -1.06 4.36 -7.34
CA GLU A 47 -0.97 5.80 -7.63
C GLU A 47 -1.15 6.11 -9.13
N SER A 48 -0.57 5.29 -10.01
CA SER A 48 -0.76 5.39 -11.46
C SER A 48 -2.20 5.12 -11.87
N SER A 49 -2.81 4.03 -11.40
CA SER A 49 -4.21 3.68 -11.69
C SER A 49 -5.20 4.72 -11.16
N ALA A 50 -4.91 5.30 -9.98
CA ALA A 50 -5.64 6.44 -9.44
C ALA A 50 -5.58 7.68 -10.35
N SER A 51 -4.42 7.93 -10.96
CA SER A 51 -4.25 9.05 -11.90
C SER A 51 -5.05 8.85 -13.19
N LEU A 52 -5.22 7.60 -13.62
CA LEU A 52 -6.02 7.23 -14.80
C LEU A 52 -7.51 7.04 -14.47
N GLN A 53 -7.89 7.05 -13.19
CA GLN A 53 -9.24 6.76 -12.70
C GLN A 53 -9.79 5.40 -13.15
N ASP A 54 -8.91 4.42 -13.34
CA ASP A 54 -9.28 3.06 -13.72
C ASP A 54 -9.65 2.25 -12.47
N PHE A 55 -10.92 2.33 -12.07
CA PHE A 55 -11.41 1.74 -10.82
C PHE A 55 -11.38 0.21 -10.82
N ASP A 56 -11.47 -0.42 -11.98
CA ASP A 56 -11.38 -1.87 -12.08
C ASP A 56 -9.96 -2.34 -11.76
N VAL A 57 -8.96 -1.65 -12.32
CA VAL A 57 -7.54 -1.90 -11.99
C VAL A 57 -7.23 -1.51 -10.55
N ILE A 58 -7.77 -0.40 -10.04
CA ILE A 58 -7.58 0.05 -8.66
C ILE A 58 -7.99 -1.04 -7.65
N LEU A 59 -9.12 -1.73 -7.88
CA LEU A 59 -9.59 -2.77 -6.97
C LEU A 59 -8.62 -3.96 -6.91
N VAL A 60 -8.07 -4.36 -8.06
CA VAL A 60 -7.06 -5.42 -8.15
C VAL A 60 -5.78 -5.00 -7.44
N GLU A 61 -5.26 -3.81 -7.75
CA GLU A 61 -4.02 -3.31 -7.16
C GLU A 61 -4.14 -3.06 -5.66
N LEU A 62 -5.31 -2.62 -5.16
CA LEU A 62 -5.54 -2.43 -3.73
C LEU A 62 -5.52 -3.77 -2.97
N LYS A 63 -6.16 -4.81 -3.53
CA LYS A 63 -6.10 -6.16 -2.96
C LYS A 63 -4.65 -6.63 -2.88
N ASP A 64 -3.92 -6.52 -3.98
CA ASP A 64 -2.53 -6.94 -4.07
C ASP A 64 -1.60 -6.17 -3.11
N LEU A 65 -1.87 -4.87 -2.91
CA LEU A 65 -1.18 -4.03 -1.94
C LEU A 65 -1.46 -4.49 -0.50
N ARG A 66 -2.71 -4.79 -0.15
CA ARG A 66 -3.07 -5.35 1.16
C ARG A 66 -2.34 -6.66 1.41
N ASP A 67 -2.37 -7.58 0.45
CA ASP A 67 -1.71 -8.88 0.59
C ASP A 67 -0.19 -8.71 0.81
N GLU A 68 0.43 -7.68 0.22
CA GLU A 68 1.83 -7.33 0.46
C GLU A 68 2.08 -6.70 1.84
N VAL A 69 1.18 -5.84 2.32
CA VAL A 69 1.24 -5.29 3.69
C VAL A 69 1.20 -6.42 4.72
N GLU A 70 0.28 -7.38 4.55
CA GLU A 70 0.16 -8.53 5.44
C GLU A 70 1.44 -9.39 5.42
N ARG A 71 2.01 -9.65 4.24
CA ARG A 71 3.30 -10.34 4.11
C ARG A 71 4.39 -9.63 4.92
N CYS A 72 4.52 -8.30 4.77
CA CYS A 72 5.49 -7.49 5.49
C CYS A 72 5.27 -7.57 7.02
N LEU A 73 4.03 -7.40 7.48
CA LEU A 73 3.69 -7.43 8.90
C LEU A 73 3.98 -8.80 9.53
N ASN A 74 3.72 -9.89 8.81
CA ASN A 74 4.01 -11.25 9.29
C ASN A 74 5.51 -11.53 9.44
N HIS A 75 6.38 -10.78 8.77
CA HIS A 75 7.84 -10.93 8.91
C HIS A 75 8.42 -10.13 10.07
N VAL A 76 7.73 -9.08 10.56
CA VAL A 76 8.23 -8.23 11.65
C VAL A 76 8.49 -9.02 12.95
N PRO A 77 7.57 -9.89 13.44
CA PRO A 77 7.83 -10.69 14.64
C PRO A 77 9.05 -11.61 14.52
N VAL A 78 9.26 -12.20 13.33
CA VAL A 78 10.41 -13.08 13.05
C VAL A 78 11.72 -12.31 13.16
N LEU A 79 11.78 -11.11 12.58
CA LEU A 79 12.95 -10.24 12.67
C LEU A 79 13.24 -9.82 14.12
N LEU A 80 12.21 -9.41 14.87
CA LEU A 80 12.36 -9.05 16.28
C LEU A 80 12.87 -10.23 17.13
N SER A 81 12.42 -11.45 16.85
CA SER A 81 12.94 -12.65 17.54
C SER A 81 14.40 -12.97 17.20
N THR A 82 14.85 -12.61 16.00
CA THR A 82 16.24 -12.84 15.54
C THR A 82 17.21 -11.80 16.08
N LEU A 83 16.76 -10.55 16.28
CA LEU A 83 17.58 -9.45 16.80
C LEU A 83 17.67 -9.41 18.33
N ASN A 84 16.70 -10.01 19.03
CA ASN A 84 16.68 -10.12 20.49
C ASN A 84 17.31 -11.44 21.01
N ALA A 85 17.86 -12.26 20.12
CA ALA A 85 18.59 -13.49 20.41
C ALA A 85 20.10 -13.27 20.29
#